data_AF-A0A9J6GA17-F1
#
_entry.id   AF-A0A9J6GA17-F1
#
_cell.length_a   1.000
_cell.length_b   1.000
_cell.length_c   1.000
_cell.angle_alpha   90.00
_cell.angle_beta   90.00
_cell.angle_gamma   90.00
#
_symmetry.space_group_name_H-M   'P 1'
#
loop_
_entity.id
_entity.type
_entity.pdbx_description
1 polymer ?
#
loop_
_entity_poly.entity_id
_entity_poly.type
_entity_poly.pdbx_seq_one_letter_code
_entity_poly.pdbx_strand_id
1 'polypeptide(L)' 'METFQDTMRVAKDRPTFLSGDFNAPHPLWGYKFCSKRGKEIANFIDQYNSVLLNDTQTPTPQGTSTAKDTTPDL' A
#
# COMPACT_ATOMS: atom_id res chain seq x y z
N MET A 1 3.39 10.24 -6.62
CA MET A 1 1.97 10.37 -6.23
C MET A 1 1.07 10.88 -7.36
N GLU A 2 1.63 11.29 -8.49
CA GLU A 2 0.89 11.66 -9.72
C GLU A 2 0.02 10.51 -10.25
N THR A 3 0.51 9.28 -10.18
CA THR A 3 -0.18 8.07 -10.65
C THR A 3 -1.54 7.80 -9.99
N PHE A 4 -1.70 8.14 -8.71
CA PHE A 4 -2.93 7.91 -7.95
C PHE A 4 -4.04 8.89 -8.36
N GLN A 5 -3.69 10.16 -8.56
CA GLN A 5 -4.61 11.18 -9.05
C GLN A 5 -5.01 10.91 -10.50
N ASP A 6 -4.07 10.48 -11.35
CA ASP A 6 -4.37 10.06 -12.71
C ASP A 6 -5.29 8.84 -12.77
N THR A 7 -5.09 7.88 -11.86
CA THR A 7 -5.99 6.72 -11.75
C THR A 7 -7.41 7.17 -11.49
N MET A 8 -7.62 8.09 -10.53
CA MET A 8 -8.95 8.62 -10.23
C MET A 8 -9.54 9.43 -11.39
N ARG A 9 -8.71 10.19 -12.10
CA ARG A 9 -9.12 10.92 -13.31
C ARG A 9 -9.63 10.00 -14.42
N VAL A 10 -8.98 8.84 -14.60
CA VAL A 10 -9.37 7.84 -15.62
C VAL A 10 -10.57 7.02 -15.16
N ALA A 11 -10.59 6.62 -13.89
CA ALA A 11 -11.64 5.81 -13.28
C ALA A 11 -13.00 6.52 -13.25
N LYS A 12 -13.02 7.82 -12.93
CA LYS A 12 -14.24 8.59 -12.65
C LYS A 12 -15.10 7.87 -11.60
N ASP A 13 -16.35 7.56 -11.92
CA ASP A 13 -17.30 6.93 -11.01
C ASP A 13 -17.30 5.38 -11.11
N ARG A 14 -16.33 4.79 -11.82
CA ARG A 14 -16.26 3.34 -11.97
C ARG A 14 -15.63 2.72 -10.72
N PRO A 15 -16.18 1.59 -10.23
CA PRO A 15 -15.49 0.77 -9.23
C PRO A 15 -14.07 0.46 -9.69
N THR A 16 -13.09 0.83 -8.87
CA THR A 16 -11.67 0.74 -9.22
C THR A 16 -10.92 -0.01 -8.16
N PHE A 17 -10.15 -1.01 -8.59
CA PHE A 17 -9.21 -1.73 -7.74
C PHE A 17 -7.81 -1.26 -8.05
N LEU A 18 -7.08 -0.89 -7.01
CA LEU A 18 -5.66 -0.63 -7.10
C LEU A 18 -4.92 -1.74 -6.36
N SER A 19 -4.02 -2.42 -7.06
CA SER A 19 -3.19 -3.49 -6.51
C SER A 19 -1.81 -3.44 -7.14
N GLY A 20 -0.80 -3.81 -6.37
CA GLY A 20 0.60 -3.83 -6.81
C GLY A 20 1.56 -3.75 -5.63
N ASP A 21 2.85 -3.84 -5.94
CA ASP A 21 3.89 -3.58 -4.96
C ASP A 21 4.16 -2.07 -4.88
N PHE A 22 3.77 -1.46 -3.76
CA PHE A 22 3.99 -0.04 -3.51
C PHE A 22 5.34 0.25 -2.85
N ASN A 23 6.02 -0.77 -2.31
CA ASN A 23 7.23 -0.63 -1.49
C ASN A 23 7.14 0.58 -0.53
N ALA A 24 6.07 0.60 0.26
CA ALA A 24 5.67 1.73 1.07
C ALA A 24 5.23 1.25 2.47
N PRO A 25 6.14 1.17 3.44
CA PRO A 25 5.79 0.79 4.81
C PRO A 25 4.75 1.71 5.45
N HIS A 26 3.68 1.14 6.02
CA HIS A 26 2.69 1.85 6.84
C HIS A 26 1.98 0.90 7.84
N PRO A 27 1.63 1.35 9.05
CA PRO A 27 0.89 0.55 10.03
C PRO A 27 -0.49 0.04 9.57
N LEU A 28 -1.19 0.80 8.73
CA LEU A 28 -2.52 0.42 8.20
C LEU A 28 -2.50 -0.93 7.48
N TRP A 29 -1.38 -1.32 6.86
CA TRP A 29 -1.20 -2.62 6.20
C TRP A 29 -0.08 -3.45 6.81
N GLY A 30 0.18 -3.29 8.12
CA GLY A 30 0.93 -4.26 8.91
C GLY A 30 2.41 -3.93 9.19
N TYR A 31 2.95 -2.79 8.74
CA TYR A 31 4.34 -2.41 9.08
C TYR A 31 4.44 -1.74 10.45
N LYS A 32 5.58 -1.91 11.13
CA LYS A 32 5.85 -1.26 12.43
C LYS A 32 6.15 0.24 12.31
N PHE A 33 6.50 0.71 11.12
CA PHE A 33 6.88 2.09 10.86
C PHE A 33 6.17 2.64 9.62
N CYS A 34 6.17 3.96 9.50
CA CYS A 34 5.54 4.68 8.41
C CYS A 34 6.62 5.39 7.58
N SER A 35 6.67 5.07 6.29
CA SER A 35 7.47 5.77 5.30
C SER A 35 6.72 6.99 4.75
N LYS A 36 7.43 7.94 4.13
CA LYS A 36 6.80 9.08 3.43
C LYS A 36 5.78 8.59 2.39
N ARG A 37 6.16 7.62 1.56
CA ARG A 37 5.28 7.02 0.54
C ARG A 37 4.07 6.31 1.15
N GLY A 38 4.25 5.63 2.28
CA GLY A 38 3.15 5.02 3.01
C GLY A 38 2.14 6.05 3.52
N LYS A 39 2.62 7.17 4.07
CA LYS A 39 1.76 8.27 4.50
C LYS A 39 0.97 8.89 3.34
N GLU A 40 1.62 9.04 2.19
CA GLU A 40 0.99 9.55 0.96
C GLU A 40 -0.16 8.63 0.49
N ILE A 41 0.05 7.32 0.50
CA ILE A 41 -0.98 6.33 0.16
C ILE A 41 -2.12 6.33 1.19
N ALA A 42 -1.81 6.42 2.49
CA ALA A 42 -2.82 6.50 3.54
C ALA A 42 -3.71 7.74 3.38
N ASN A 43 -3.12 8.90 3.08
CA ASN A 43 -3.87 10.12 2.80
C ASN A 43 -4.75 9.98 1.55
N PHE A 44 -4.27 9.28 0.52
CA PHE A 44 -5.06 8.99 -0.67
C PHE A 44 -6.27 8.10 -0.36
N ILE A 45 -6.08 7.06 0.45
CA ILE A 45 -7.16 6.17 0.88
C ILE A 45 -8.26 6.97 1.59
N ASP A 46 -7.86 7.86 2.51
CA ASP A 46 -8.78 8.75 3.24
C ASP A 46 -9.48 9.75 2.29
N GLN A 47 -8.72 10.44 1.44
CA GLN A 47 -9.24 11.45 0.51
C GLN A 47 -10.29 10.91 -0.46
N TYR A 48 -10.15 9.65 -0.89
CA TYR A 48 -11.03 9.02 -1.89
C TYR A 48 -11.96 7.96 -1.30
N ASN A 49 -12.13 7.92 0.03
CA ASN A 49 -12.95 6.93 0.74
C ASN A 49 -12.70 5.49 0.25
N SER A 50 -11.44 5.16 -0.03
CA SER A 50 -11.06 3.83 -0.49
C SER A 50 -11.03 2.84 0.66
N VAL A 51 -11.27 1.56 0.35
CA VAL A 51 -11.23 0.49 1.35
C VAL A 51 -9.96 -0.31 1.19
N LEU A 52 -9.26 -0.54 2.29
CA LEU A 52 -8.10 -1.42 2.32
C LEU A 52 -8.58 -2.89 2.32
N LEU A 53 -8.09 -3.68 1.37
CA LEU A 53 -8.46 -5.09 1.22
C LEU A 53 -7.38 -6.05 1.73
N ASN A 54 -6.28 -5.53 2.27
CA ASN A 54 -5.19 -6.33 2.81
C ASN A 54 -5.65 -7.13 4.04
N ASP A 55 -5.33 -8.41 4.07
CA ASP A 55 -5.29 -9.17 5.32
C ASP A 55 -3.92 -8.93 5.98
N THR A 56 -3.92 -8.20 7.08
CA THR A 56 -2.68 -7.84 7.81
C THR A 56 -2.12 -8.97 8.65
N GLN A 57 -2.82 -10.11 8.74
CA GLN A 57 -2.34 -11.30 9.46
C GLN A 57 -1.37 -12.14 8.62
N THR A 58 -1.30 -11.90 7.30
CA THR A 58 -0.42 -12.61 6.39
C THR A 58 0.56 -11.64 5.73
N PRO A 59 1.89 -11.75 5.99
CA PRO A 59 2.86 -10.85 5.35
C PRO A 59 2.91 -11.07 3.84
N THR A 60 2.90 -9.98 3.06
CA THR A 60 2.91 -10.00 1.59
C THR A 60 4.26 -10.44 0.99
N PRO A 61 5.43 -10.08 1.56
CA PRO A 61 6.70 -10.69 1.16
C PRO A 61 6.86 -12.05 1.84
N GLN A 62 6.88 -13.13 1.06
CA GLN A 62 7.59 -14.35 1.47
C GLN A 62 9.00 -14.24 0.88
N GLY A 63 10.03 -14.16 1.74
CA GLY A 63 11.41 -14.07 1.27
C GLY A 63 11.78 -15.28 0.41
N THR A 64 12.42 -15.04 -0.74
CA THR A 64 13.19 -16.08 -1.43
C THR A 64 14.52 -16.29 -0.69
N SER A 65 15.15 -17.46 -0.88
CA SER A 65 16.37 -17.95 -0.19
C SER A 65 17.60 -17.03 -0.23
N THR A 66 17.52 -15.87 -0.88
CA THR A 66 18.55 -14.84 -1.02
C THR A 66 18.24 -13.55 -0.26
N ALA A 67 17.07 -13.42 0.35
CA ALA A 67 16.67 -12.29 1.19
C ALA A 67 16.18 -12.82 2.54
N LYS A 68 16.70 -12.28 3.66
CA LYS A 68 16.19 -12.63 5.00
C LYS A 68 14.72 -12.19 5.10
N ASP A 69 13.88 -13.04 5.69
CA ASP A 69 12.55 -12.64 6.16
C ASP A 69 12.70 -11.54 7.22
N THR A 70 12.49 -10.29 6.83
CA THR A 70 12.53 -9.12 7.73
C THR A 70 11.13 -8.59 7.99
N THR A 71 10.78 -8.48 9.28
CA THR A 71 9.63 -7.69 9.78
C THR A 71 10.03 -7.00 11.11
N PRO A 72 10.56 -5.75 11.11
CA PRO A 72 10.67 -4.77 10.03
C PRO A 72 12.01 -4.86 9.28
N ASP A 73 12.08 -4.21 8.12
CA ASP A 73 13.22 -4.16 7.19
C ASP A 73 14.58 -4.03 7.89
N LEU A 74 15.51 -4.89 7.47
CA LEU A 74 16.92 -4.56 7.36
C LEU A 74 17.22 -4.27 5.89
#